data_AF-A0A7W1JJC4-F1
#
_entry.id   AF-A0A7W1JJC4-F1
#
_cell.length_a   1.000
_cell.length_b   1.000
_cell.length_c   1.000
_cell.angle_alpha   90.00
_cell.angle_beta   90.00
_cell.angle_gamma   90.00
#
_symmetry.space_group_name_H-M   'P 1'
#
loop_
_entity.id
_entity.type
_entity.pdbx_description
1 polymer ?
#
loop_
_entity_poly.entity_id
_entity_poly.type
_entity_poly.pdbx_seq_one_letter_code
_entity_poly.pdbx_strand_id
1 'polypeptide(L)'
;MTATIERESLARSDPSATAQELARLNSRLARDATISEDIAEAVHLVVAGIVDPAASALWEVMDPYLAFIVHRAALQAGEALRDRDDQAARDRLRVTLETLRQGFAAIAENEPVADERSSKEVARWLADTAEVPQTSLAELLGVSLRQFQRWISPHTKGEPEGDDARRLRTVARIVNQLRFSLTPSGAVDWFTWPRDDLGGQRPIELLDDLGRLPELIAIAGGMRSTYLA
;
A
#
# COMPACT_ATOMS: atom_id res chain seq x y z
N MET A 1 -29.10 5.73 13.01
CA MET A 1 -28.06 5.63 14.05
C MET A 1 -27.03 4.54 13.75
N THR A 2 -27.43 3.34 13.31
CA THR A 2 -26.50 2.24 12.99
C THR A 2 -25.61 2.52 11.75
N ALA A 3 -26.17 3.12 10.68
CA ALA A 3 -25.42 3.42 9.45
C ALA A 3 -24.38 4.55 9.58
N THR A 4 -24.55 5.46 10.56
CA THR A 4 -23.62 6.56 10.82
C THR A 4 -22.36 6.07 11.54
N ILE A 5 -22.54 5.12 12.47
CA ILE A 5 -21.44 4.48 13.21
C ILE A 5 -20.61 3.55 12.30
N GLU A 6 -21.24 2.84 11.36
CA GLU A 6 -20.53 2.05 10.34
C GLU A 6 -19.70 2.91 9.38
N ARG A 7 -20.19 4.11 9.02
CA ARG A 7 -19.48 5.04 8.12
C ARG A 7 -18.29 5.75 8.78
N GLU A 8 -18.40 6.11 10.07
CA GLU A 8 -17.27 6.63 10.85
C GLU A 8 -16.19 5.55 11.11
N SER A 9 -16.57 4.27 11.14
CA SER A 9 -15.66 3.15 11.29
C SER A 9 -14.85 2.83 10.03
N LEU A 10 -15.36 3.17 8.84
CA LEU A 10 -14.77 2.77 7.56
C LEU A 10 -13.42 3.45 7.29
N ALA A 11 -13.33 4.77 7.53
CA ALA A 11 -12.08 5.52 7.32
C ALA A 11 -10.98 5.17 8.35
N ARG A 12 -11.34 4.56 9.49
CA ARG A 12 -10.39 4.24 10.58
C ARG A 12 -9.71 2.88 10.46
N SER A 13 -10.26 1.92 9.71
CA SER A 13 -9.87 0.50 9.93
C SER A 13 -9.64 -0.35 8.69
N ASP A 14 -10.11 0.06 7.51
CA ASP A 14 -9.97 -0.75 6.29
C ASP A 14 -9.75 0.14 5.05
N PRO A 15 -8.49 0.29 4.61
CA PRO A 15 -8.15 1.04 3.40
C PRO A 15 -8.82 0.48 2.14
N SER A 16 -9.00 -0.84 2.02
CA SER A 16 -9.64 -1.46 0.86
C SER A 16 -11.13 -1.13 0.81
N ALA A 17 -11.83 -1.26 1.94
CA ALA A 17 -13.24 -0.91 2.04
C ALA A 17 -13.47 0.59 1.79
N THR A 18 -12.58 1.45 2.29
CA THR A 18 -12.63 2.90 2.04
C THR A 18 -12.48 3.22 0.56
N ALA A 19 -11.51 2.58 -0.13
CA ALA A 19 -11.35 2.73 -1.58
C ALA A 19 -12.61 2.28 -2.34
N GLN A 20 -13.26 1.19 -1.94
CA GLN A 20 -14.49 0.72 -2.58
C GLN A 20 -15.65 1.71 -2.41
N GLU A 21 -15.84 2.29 -1.22
CA GLU A 21 -16.91 3.28 -1.02
C GLU A 21 -16.63 4.58 -1.79
N LEU A 22 -15.38 5.04 -1.83
CA LEU A 22 -14.99 6.20 -2.66
C LEU A 22 -15.28 5.98 -4.16
N ALA A 23 -15.02 4.78 -4.68
CA ALA A 23 -15.37 4.39 -6.04
C ALA A 23 -16.89 4.45 -6.28
N ARG A 24 -17.67 3.99 -5.29
CA ARG A 24 -19.13 4.00 -5.34
C ARG A 24 -19.69 5.42 -5.31
N LEU A 25 -19.14 6.29 -4.47
CA LEU A 25 -19.49 7.71 -4.40
C LEU A 25 -19.16 8.45 -5.70
N ASN A 26 -17.97 8.26 -6.26
CA ASN A 26 -17.59 8.87 -7.54
C ASN A 26 -18.49 8.39 -8.69
N SER A 27 -18.87 7.10 -8.69
CA SER A 27 -19.79 6.52 -9.67
C SER A 27 -21.22 7.07 -9.56
N ARG A 28 -21.68 7.40 -8.34
CA ARG A 28 -22.97 8.09 -8.13
C ARG A 28 -22.89 9.54 -8.60
N LEU A 29 -21.87 10.27 -8.18
CA LEU A 29 -21.64 11.66 -8.57
C LEU A 29 -21.54 11.83 -10.09
N ALA A 30 -21.04 10.81 -10.79
CA ALA A 30 -20.97 10.81 -12.24
C ALA A 30 -22.34 10.90 -12.94
N ARG A 31 -23.39 10.40 -12.30
CA ARG A 31 -24.77 10.35 -12.83
C ARG A 31 -25.57 11.59 -12.44
N ASP A 32 -25.23 12.19 -11.30
CA ASP A 32 -25.90 13.37 -10.78
C ASP A 32 -25.38 14.64 -11.47
N ALA A 33 -26.27 15.60 -11.73
CA ALA A 33 -25.92 16.90 -12.33
C ALA A 33 -25.24 17.85 -11.33
N THR A 34 -25.55 17.72 -10.05
CA THR A 34 -24.98 18.52 -8.95
C THR A 34 -24.52 17.59 -7.82
N ILE A 35 -23.87 18.15 -6.79
CA ILE A 35 -23.49 17.37 -5.61
C ILE A 35 -24.72 17.23 -4.70
N SER A 36 -25.37 16.07 -4.73
CA SER A 36 -26.52 15.78 -3.87
C SER A 36 -26.15 15.77 -2.39
N GLU A 37 -27.11 16.11 -1.50
CA GLU A 37 -26.91 16.15 -0.04
C GLU A 37 -26.35 14.81 0.48
N ASP A 38 -26.89 13.69 0.01
CA ASP A 38 -26.42 12.35 0.37
C ASP A 38 -24.95 12.10 0.01
N ILE A 39 -24.48 12.63 -1.12
CA ILE A 39 -23.07 12.52 -1.53
C ILE A 39 -22.22 13.46 -0.65
N ALA A 40 -22.69 14.68 -0.42
CA ALA A 40 -21.99 15.64 0.43
C ALA A 40 -21.80 15.11 1.85
N GLU A 41 -22.84 14.53 2.46
CA GLU A 41 -22.78 13.92 3.79
C GLU A 41 -21.79 12.75 3.82
N ALA A 42 -21.86 11.85 2.85
CA ALA A 42 -20.97 10.69 2.79
C ALA A 42 -19.49 11.11 2.62
N VAL A 43 -19.21 12.06 1.73
CA VAL A 43 -17.86 12.60 1.55
C VAL A 43 -17.38 13.32 2.81
N HIS A 44 -18.25 14.09 3.46
CA HIS A 44 -17.91 14.77 4.70
C HIS A 44 -17.52 13.79 5.80
N LEU A 45 -18.24 12.67 5.94
CA LEU A 45 -17.89 11.61 6.90
C LEU A 45 -16.52 10.99 6.61
N VAL A 46 -16.21 10.68 5.35
CA VAL A 46 -14.90 10.15 4.95
C VAL A 46 -13.79 11.16 5.24
N VAL A 47 -13.98 12.43 4.85
CA VAL A 47 -13.02 13.51 5.10
C VAL A 47 -12.80 13.71 6.59
N ALA A 48 -13.86 13.73 7.39
CA ALA A 48 -13.79 13.86 8.84
C ALA A 48 -12.98 12.73 9.47
N GLY A 49 -13.16 11.49 9.02
CA GLY A 49 -12.37 10.35 9.49
C GLY A 49 -10.89 10.44 9.12
N ILE A 50 -10.56 11.02 7.96
CA ILE A 50 -9.15 11.23 7.54
C ILE A 50 -8.45 12.26 8.42
N VAL A 51 -9.11 13.41 8.67
CA VAL A 51 -8.53 14.52 9.43
C VAL A 51 -8.70 14.38 10.95
N ASP A 52 -9.32 13.29 11.41
CA ASP A 52 -9.54 12.99 12.82
C ASP A 52 -8.18 12.86 13.53
N PRO A 53 -7.86 13.71 14.52
CA PRO A 53 -6.63 13.57 15.30
C PRO A 53 -6.52 12.24 16.04
N ALA A 54 -7.65 11.59 16.36
CA ALA A 54 -7.64 10.25 16.94
C ALA A 54 -7.18 9.16 15.95
N ALA A 55 -7.20 9.45 14.65
CA ALA A 55 -6.63 8.59 13.60
C ALA A 55 -5.13 8.86 13.36
N SER A 56 -4.48 9.76 14.10
CA SER A 56 -3.04 10.09 13.95
C SER A 56 -2.13 8.86 13.98
N ALA A 57 -2.46 7.87 14.81
CA ALA A 57 -1.69 6.63 14.91
C ALA A 57 -1.65 5.83 13.59
N LEU A 58 -2.71 5.90 12.77
CA LEU A 58 -2.73 5.27 11.43
C LEU A 58 -1.79 6.02 10.48
N TRP A 59 -1.74 7.34 10.56
CA TRP A 59 -0.96 8.18 9.65
C TRP A 59 0.52 8.24 9.98
N GLU A 60 0.89 8.12 11.26
CA GLU A 60 2.29 8.14 11.73
C GLU A 60 3.12 6.97 11.20
N VAL A 61 2.45 5.86 10.90
CA VAL A 61 3.10 4.61 10.50
C VAL A 61 3.01 4.35 8.99
N MET A 62 2.17 5.10 8.30
CA MET A 62 2.02 5.03 6.86
C MET A 62 3.17 5.71 6.12
N ASP A 63 3.35 5.32 4.85
CA ASP A 63 4.21 6.04 3.91
C ASP A 63 3.86 7.55 3.91
N PRO A 64 4.82 8.43 4.27
CA PRO A 64 4.56 9.88 4.41
C PRO A 64 4.04 10.53 3.13
N TYR A 65 4.43 10.03 1.96
CA TYR A 65 3.97 10.54 0.68
C TYR A 65 2.52 10.15 0.42
N LEU A 66 2.13 8.90 0.71
CA LEU A 66 0.72 8.47 0.62
C LEU A 66 -0.15 9.23 1.62
N ALA A 67 0.31 9.40 2.85
CA ALA A 67 -0.38 10.19 3.87
C ALA A 67 -0.61 11.63 3.40
N PHE A 68 0.41 12.28 2.82
CA PHE A 68 0.30 13.63 2.28
C PHE A 68 -0.72 13.74 1.14
N ILE A 69 -0.71 12.81 0.19
CA ILE A 69 -1.66 12.79 -0.94
C ILE A 69 -3.10 12.67 -0.41
N VAL A 70 -3.34 11.74 0.52
CA VAL A 70 -4.69 11.50 1.06
C VAL A 70 -5.19 12.72 1.83
N HIS A 71 -4.38 13.33 2.68
CA HIS A 71 -4.77 14.53 3.42
C HIS A 71 -5.05 15.71 2.50
N ARG A 72 -4.18 15.96 1.52
CA ARG A 72 -4.39 17.04 0.54
C ARG A 72 -5.69 16.83 -0.23
N ALA A 73 -5.95 15.62 -0.68
CA ALA A 73 -7.17 15.30 -1.39
C ALA A 73 -8.40 15.45 -0.46
N ALA A 74 -8.33 15.03 0.81
CA ALA A 74 -9.43 15.22 1.76
C ALA A 74 -9.79 16.71 1.95
N LEU A 75 -8.79 17.59 2.05
CA LEU A 75 -9.01 19.04 2.13
C LEU A 75 -9.67 19.57 0.87
N GLN A 76 -9.20 19.19 -0.32
CA GLN A 76 -9.78 19.59 -1.60
C GLN A 76 -11.23 19.11 -1.77
N ALA A 77 -11.55 17.93 -1.24
CA ALA A 77 -12.91 17.40 -1.27
C ALA A 77 -13.83 18.26 -0.41
N GLY A 78 -13.40 18.60 0.82
CA GLY A 78 -14.14 19.50 1.70
C GLY A 78 -14.35 20.90 1.12
N GLU A 79 -13.37 21.42 0.38
CA GLU A 79 -13.53 22.70 -0.35
C GLU A 79 -14.56 22.61 -1.46
N ALA A 80 -14.53 21.54 -2.27
CA ALA A 80 -15.50 21.34 -3.35
C ALA A 80 -16.95 21.21 -2.84
N LEU A 81 -17.15 20.73 -1.61
CA LEU A 81 -18.48 20.66 -0.98
C LEU A 81 -19.06 22.03 -0.57
N ARG A 82 -18.30 23.13 -0.64
CA ARG A 82 -18.83 24.47 -0.31
C ARG A 82 -19.72 25.05 -1.41
N ASP A 83 -19.44 24.69 -2.67
CA ASP A 83 -20.09 25.24 -3.86
C ASP A 83 -20.87 24.13 -4.62
N ARG A 84 -21.84 23.50 -3.94
CA ARG A 84 -22.48 22.23 -4.41
C ARG A 84 -23.26 22.34 -5.73
N ASP A 85 -23.69 23.54 -6.07
CA ASP A 85 -24.41 23.85 -7.30
C ASP A 85 -23.47 24.24 -8.46
N ASP A 86 -22.17 24.41 -8.20
CA ASP A 86 -21.16 24.72 -9.23
C ASP A 86 -20.67 23.44 -9.92
N GLN A 87 -20.85 23.38 -11.24
CA GLN A 87 -20.34 22.30 -12.09
C GLN A 87 -18.81 22.11 -11.95
N ALA A 88 -18.06 23.20 -11.81
CA ALA A 88 -16.61 23.12 -11.64
C ALA A 88 -16.24 22.53 -10.27
N ALA A 89 -17.01 22.80 -9.22
CA ALA A 89 -16.84 22.18 -7.91
C ALA A 89 -17.15 20.67 -7.96
N ARG A 90 -18.21 20.27 -8.66
CA ARG A 90 -18.52 18.86 -8.93
C ARG A 90 -17.37 18.15 -9.63
N ASP A 91 -16.82 18.73 -10.69
CA ASP A 91 -15.74 18.10 -11.46
C ASP A 91 -14.45 18.01 -10.63
N ARG A 92 -14.13 19.04 -9.84
CA ARG A 92 -13.05 18.97 -8.82
C ARG A 92 -13.29 17.84 -7.83
N LEU A 93 -14.49 17.71 -7.27
CA LEU A 93 -14.83 16.65 -6.33
C LEU A 93 -14.63 15.27 -6.95
N ARG A 94 -15.02 15.05 -8.21
CA ARG A 94 -14.81 13.77 -8.90
C ARG A 94 -13.34 13.39 -9.02
N VAL A 95 -12.49 14.35 -9.39
CA VAL A 95 -11.04 14.15 -9.47
C VAL A 95 -10.50 13.82 -8.08
N THR A 96 -10.91 14.58 -7.07
CA THR A 96 -10.43 14.39 -5.71
C THR A 96 -10.88 13.05 -5.10
N LEU A 97 -12.11 12.61 -5.35
CA LEU A 97 -12.59 11.28 -4.93
C LEU A 97 -11.79 10.16 -5.58
N GLU A 98 -11.42 10.31 -6.85
CA GLU A 98 -10.55 9.36 -7.53
C GLU A 98 -9.14 9.35 -6.93
N THR A 99 -8.57 10.51 -6.61
CA THR A 99 -7.28 10.61 -5.91
C THR A 99 -7.32 9.93 -4.54
N LEU A 100 -8.37 10.17 -3.75
CA LEU A 100 -8.56 9.52 -2.45
C LEU A 100 -8.68 8.00 -2.63
N ARG A 101 -9.47 7.54 -3.61
CA ARG A 101 -9.65 6.12 -3.91
C ARG A 101 -8.32 5.44 -4.22
N GLN A 102 -7.50 6.07 -5.06
CA GLN A 102 -6.18 5.57 -5.42
C GLN A 102 -5.21 5.55 -4.23
N GLY A 103 -5.24 6.60 -3.39
CA GLY A 103 -4.46 6.65 -2.16
C GLY A 103 -4.79 5.49 -1.22
N PHE A 104 -6.07 5.29 -0.91
CA PHE A 104 -6.52 4.18 -0.07
C PHE A 104 -6.26 2.80 -0.65
N ALA A 105 -6.39 2.63 -1.97
CA ALA A 105 -6.00 1.39 -2.64
C ALA A 105 -4.49 1.12 -2.49
N ALA A 106 -3.64 2.14 -2.68
CA ALA A 106 -2.20 2.00 -2.49
C ALA A 106 -1.80 1.68 -1.05
N ILE A 107 -2.54 2.21 -0.06
CA ILE A 107 -2.34 1.86 1.36
C ILE A 107 -2.70 0.39 1.59
N ALA A 108 -3.87 -0.06 1.10
CA ALA A 108 -4.31 -1.45 1.21
C ALA A 108 -3.31 -2.42 0.57
N GLU A 109 -2.76 -2.06 -0.59
CA GLU A 109 -1.78 -2.88 -1.31
C GLU A 109 -0.47 -3.07 -0.52
N ASN A 110 -0.09 -2.10 0.32
CA ASN A 110 1.14 -2.13 1.13
C ASN A 110 0.94 -2.69 2.54
N GLU A 111 -0.30 -2.81 3.01
CA GLU A 111 -0.65 -3.33 4.34
C GLU A 111 0.07 -4.65 4.72
N PRO A 112 0.24 -5.64 3.82
CA PRO A 112 0.90 -6.89 4.19
C PRO A 112 2.39 -6.76 4.54
N VAL A 113 3.03 -5.66 4.13
CA VAL A 113 4.45 -5.37 4.32
C VAL A 113 4.69 -4.05 5.08
N ALA A 114 3.65 -3.56 5.75
CA ALA A 114 3.72 -2.36 6.58
C ALA A 114 4.63 -2.55 7.79
N ASP A 115 5.15 -1.46 8.35
CA ASP A 115 6.19 -1.52 9.38
C ASP A 115 5.68 -2.03 10.73
N GLU A 116 4.38 -1.91 10.98
CA GLU A 116 3.67 -2.38 12.16
C GLU A 116 3.50 -3.91 12.18
N ARG A 117 3.55 -4.56 11.00
CA ARG A 117 3.55 -6.01 10.91
C ARG A 117 4.84 -6.54 11.54
N SER A 118 4.69 -7.55 12.39
CA SER A 118 5.85 -8.24 12.95
C SER A 118 6.70 -8.83 11.82
N SER A 119 8.03 -8.86 12.00
CA SER A 119 8.94 -9.49 11.03
C SER A 119 8.52 -10.93 10.71
N LYS A 120 7.91 -11.62 11.69
CA LYS A 120 7.34 -12.95 11.51
C LYS A 120 6.14 -12.98 10.56
N GLU A 121 5.19 -12.06 10.72
CA GLU A 121 4.05 -11.96 9.80
C GLU A 121 4.52 -11.65 8.37
N VAL A 122 5.48 -10.74 8.21
CA VAL A 122 6.06 -10.42 6.90
C VAL A 122 6.76 -11.63 6.29
N ALA A 123 7.50 -12.42 7.08
CA ALA A 123 8.15 -13.65 6.60
C ALA A 123 7.14 -14.68 6.09
N ARG A 124 6.03 -14.85 6.80
CA ARG A 124 4.95 -15.75 6.41
C ARG A 124 4.24 -15.27 5.15
N TRP A 125 3.88 -13.99 5.11
CA TRP A 125 3.30 -13.38 3.93
C TRP A 125 4.19 -13.57 2.69
N LEU A 126 5.50 -13.38 2.84
CA LEU A 126 6.45 -13.58 1.74
C LEU A 126 6.48 -15.04 1.27
N ALA A 127 6.50 -15.99 2.20
CA ALA A 127 6.46 -17.41 1.88
C ALA A 127 5.17 -17.82 1.15
N ASP A 128 4.03 -17.28 1.59
CA ASP A 128 2.73 -17.57 1.00
C ASP A 128 2.56 -16.89 -0.37
N THR A 129 3.11 -15.68 -0.56
CA THR A 129 2.95 -14.87 -1.78
C THR A 129 3.90 -15.27 -2.90
N ALA A 130 5.13 -15.70 -2.57
CA ALA A 130 6.15 -15.95 -3.57
C ALA A 130 5.96 -17.27 -4.32
N GLU A 131 5.20 -18.23 -3.75
CA GLU A 131 4.90 -19.55 -4.34
C GLU A 131 6.12 -20.32 -4.89
N VAL A 132 7.32 -20.03 -4.36
CA VAL A 132 8.59 -20.70 -4.71
C VAL A 132 9.03 -21.66 -3.59
N PRO A 133 9.97 -22.59 -3.87
CA PRO A 133 10.58 -23.39 -2.82
C PRO A 133 11.17 -22.52 -1.69
N GLN A 134 10.94 -22.92 -0.43
CA GLN A 134 11.46 -22.20 0.73
C GLN A 134 12.99 -22.08 0.75
N THR A 135 13.69 -22.98 0.06
CA THR A 135 15.15 -22.90 -0.15
C THR A 135 15.53 -21.65 -0.94
N SER A 136 14.79 -21.32 -1.99
CA SER A 136 15.04 -20.13 -2.81
C SER A 136 14.82 -18.84 -2.02
N LEU A 137 13.80 -18.80 -1.16
CA LEU A 137 13.60 -17.65 -0.26
C LEU A 137 14.68 -17.55 0.81
N ALA A 138 15.13 -18.69 1.37
CA ALA A 138 16.22 -18.70 2.34
C ALA A 138 17.53 -18.20 1.70
N GLU A 139 17.84 -18.62 0.47
CA GLU A 139 18.98 -18.13 -0.31
C GLU A 139 18.89 -16.63 -0.60
N LEU A 140 17.72 -16.14 -1.05
CA LEU A 140 17.48 -14.71 -1.29
C LEU A 140 17.69 -13.87 -0.03
N LEU A 141 17.21 -14.37 1.11
CA LEU A 141 17.34 -13.74 2.42
C LEU A 141 18.73 -13.96 3.04
N GLY A 142 19.62 -14.74 2.43
CA GLY A 142 20.97 -14.99 2.94
C GLY A 142 21.01 -15.82 4.22
N VAL A 143 19.97 -16.61 4.50
CA VAL A 143 19.86 -17.43 5.72
C VAL A 143 19.77 -18.91 5.42
N SER A 144 20.03 -19.75 6.43
CA SER A 144 19.82 -21.19 6.28
C SER A 144 18.34 -21.54 6.12
N LEU A 145 18.02 -22.60 5.37
CA LEU A 145 16.64 -23.11 5.24
C LEU A 145 15.99 -23.36 6.60
N ARG A 146 16.74 -23.93 7.56
CA ARG A 146 16.24 -24.22 8.91
C ARG A 146 15.88 -22.95 9.67
N GLN A 147 16.66 -21.88 9.52
CA GLN A 147 16.38 -20.58 10.12
C GLN A 147 15.11 -19.97 9.52
N PHE A 148 14.98 -19.98 8.18
CA PHE A 148 13.77 -19.50 7.51
C PHE A 148 12.52 -20.28 7.91
N GLN A 149 12.59 -21.62 7.94
CA GLN A 149 11.50 -22.48 8.41
C GLN A 149 11.08 -22.18 9.86
N ARG A 150 12.04 -21.84 10.72
CA ARG A 150 11.77 -21.44 12.11
C ARG A 150 11.06 -20.09 12.18
N TRP A 151 11.33 -19.17 11.26
CA TRP A 151 10.63 -17.88 11.18
C TRP A 151 9.18 -18.04 10.75
N ILE A 152 8.92 -18.82 9.71
CA ILE A 152 7.55 -18.95 9.15
C ILE A 152 6.66 -19.91 9.95
N SER A 153 7.24 -20.76 10.80
CA SER A 153 6.47 -21.73 11.57
C SER A 153 5.56 -21.06 12.63
N PRO A 154 4.27 -21.42 12.69
CA PRO A 154 3.35 -20.89 13.71
C PRO A 154 3.74 -21.31 15.14
N HIS A 155 4.45 -22.43 15.29
CA HIS A 155 4.69 -23.06 16.60
C HIS A 155 6.02 -22.66 17.25
N THR A 156 6.87 -21.91 16.55
CA THR A 156 8.18 -21.48 17.05
C THR A 156 8.18 -19.98 17.35
N LYS A 157 8.88 -19.54 18.39
CA LYS A 157 9.00 -18.11 18.71
C LYS A 157 10.04 -17.37 17.86
N GLY A 158 10.78 -18.06 17.01
CA GLY A 158 11.83 -17.42 16.21
C GLY A 158 11.25 -16.43 15.21
N GLU A 159 11.82 -15.25 15.16
CA GLU A 159 11.52 -14.23 14.16
C GLU A 159 12.81 -13.60 13.62
N PRO A 160 12.76 -12.94 12.45
CA PRO A 160 13.87 -12.15 11.95
C PRO A 160 14.12 -10.92 12.83
N GLU A 161 15.38 -10.64 13.16
CA GLU A 161 15.81 -9.51 13.98
C GLU A 161 16.96 -8.75 13.28
N GLY A 162 17.20 -7.49 13.67
CA GLY A 162 18.34 -6.70 13.18
C GLY A 162 18.43 -6.65 11.65
N ASP A 163 19.58 -7.05 11.11
CA ASP A 163 19.86 -7.06 9.67
C ASP A 163 18.94 -8.00 8.88
N ASP A 164 18.60 -9.16 9.45
CA ASP A 164 17.70 -10.14 8.85
C ASP A 164 16.29 -9.55 8.68
N ALA A 165 15.79 -8.84 9.71
CA ALA A 165 14.50 -8.17 9.65
C ALA A 165 14.45 -7.09 8.57
N ARG A 166 15.54 -6.31 8.45
CA ARG A 166 15.65 -5.28 7.41
C ARG A 166 15.68 -5.87 6.01
N ARG A 167 16.52 -6.89 5.79
CA ARG A 167 16.64 -7.56 4.50
C ARG A 167 15.30 -8.19 4.11
N LEU A 168 14.64 -8.87 5.04
CA LEU A 168 13.31 -9.42 4.84
C LEU A 168 12.30 -8.35 4.43
N ARG A 169 12.20 -7.24 5.18
CA ARG A 169 11.24 -6.16 4.85
C ARG A 169 11.51 -5.56 3.47
N THR A 170 12.78 -5.38 3.12
CA THR A 170 13.18 -4.88 1.81
C THR A 170 12.74 -5.82 0.70
N VAL A 171 13.06 -7.11 0.82
CA VAL A 171 12.65 -8.15 -0.13
C VAL A 171 11.13 -8.21 -0.23
N ALA A 172 10.42 -8.19 0.90
CA ALA A 172 8.98 -8.25 0.95
C ALA A 172 8.34 -7.05 0.25
N ARG A 173 8.84 -5.83 0.48
CA ARG A 173 8.37 -4.61 -0.22
C ARG A 173 8.57 -4.70 -1.73
N ILE A 174 9.73 -5.17 -2.18
CA ILE A 174 10.01 -5.35 -3.61
C ILE A 174 9.07 -6.41 -4.22
N VAL A 175 8.93 -7.58 -3.58
CA VAL A 175 8.00 -8.63 -4.02
C VAL A 175 6.55 -8.10 -4.03
N ASN A 176 6.17 -7.27 -3.05
CA ASN A 176 4.85 -6.65 -3.00
C ASN A 176 4.58 -5.74 -4.21
N GLN A 177 5.59 -5.04 -4.73
CA GLN A 177 5.47 -4.27 -5.96
C GLN A 177 5.42 -5.18 -7.19
N LEU A 178 6.33 -6.15 -7.27
CA LEU A 178 6.50 -7.00 -8.46
C LEU A 178 5.35 -7.97 -8.69
N ARG A 179 4.65 -8.45 -7.64
CA ARG A 179 3.54 -9.41 -7.76
C ARG A 179 2.37 -8.94 -8.61
N PHE A 180 2.27 -7.63 -8.86
CA PHE A 180 1.24 -7.05 -9.73
C PHE A 180 1.62 -7.06 -11.21
N SER A 181 2.91 -7.24 -11.53
CA SER A 181 3.43 -7.20 -12.91
C SER A 181 4.06 -8.53 -13.35
N LEU A 182 4.48 -9.36 -12.40
CA LEU A 182 5.18 -10.62 -12.64
C LEU A 182 4.44 -11.77 -11.94
N THR A 183 4.63 -12.97 -12.46
CA THR A 183 4.28 -14.21 -11.75
C THR A 183 5.04 -14.31 -10.43
N PRO A 184 4.55 -15.06 -9.42
CA PRO A 184 5.23 -15.21 -8.14
C PRO A 184 6.72 -15.62 -8.25
N SER A 185 7.04 -16.61 -9.08
CA SER A 185 8.43 -17.00 -9.35
C SER A 185 9.23 -15.90 -10.05
N GLY A 186 8.64 -15.23 -11.04
CA GLY A 186 9.26 -14.09 -11.73
C GLY A 186 9.62 -12.93 -10.80
N ALA A 187 8.82 -12.66 -9.76
CA ALA A 187 9.14 -11.66 -8.74
C ALA A 187 10.36 -12.05 -7.89
N VAL A 188 10.60 -13.34 -7.67
CA VAL A 188 11.80 -13.85 -6.99
C VAL A 188 13.00 -13.88 -7.93
N ASP A 189 12.83 -14.35 -9.16
CA ASP A 189 13.89 -14.43 -10.17
C ASP A 189 14.43 -13.04 -10.54
N TRP A 190 13.60 -12.00 -10.44
CA TRP A 190 13.98 -10.59 -10.62
C TRP A 190 15.23 -10.21 -9.81
N PHE A 191 15.43 -10.78 -8.61
CA PHE A 191 16.60 -10.50 -7.79
C PHE A 191 17.91 -11.07 -8.34
N THR A 192 17.82 -12.06 -9.22
CA THR A 192 18.97 -12.82 -9.74
C THR A 192 19.42 -12.35 -11.12
N TRP A 193 18.62 -11.53 -11.80
CA TRP A 193 18.94 -11.04 -13.13
C TRP A 193 19.76 -9.75 -13.07
N PRO A 194 20.89 -9.67 -13.79
CA PRO A 194 21.61 -8.42 -13.99
C PRO A 194 20.68 -7.36 -14.59
N ARG A 195 20.77 -6.12 -14.11
CA ARG A 195 19.97 -5.02 -14.65
C ARG A 195 20.82 -3.86 -15.13
N ASP A 196 20.50 -3.34 -16.31
CA ASP A 196 21.22 -2.20 -16.90
C ASP A 196 21.07 -0.92 -16.07
N ASP A 197 19.90 -0.70 -15.47
CA ASP A 197 19.62 0.41 -14.56
C ASP A 197 20.40 0.33 -13.22
N LEU A 198 20.96 -0.84 -12.91
CA LEU A 198 21.87 -1.07 -11.79
C LEU A 198 23.32 -1.26 -12.24
N GLY A 199 23.67 -0.82 -13.45
CA GLY A 199 25.04 -0.95 -13.98
C GLY A 199 25.46 -2.40 -14.23
N GLY A 200 24.51 -3.28 -14.53
CA GLY A 200 24.74 -4.72 -14.75
C GLY A 200 24.84 -5.55 -13.47
N GLN A 201 24.60 -4.95 -12.29
CA GLN A 201 24.56 -5.69 -11.02
C GLN A 201 23.22 -6.41 -10.84
N ARG A 202 23.22 -7.46 -10.03
CA ARG A 202 22.00 -8.18 -9.64
C ARG A 202 21.41 -7.54 -8.39
N PRO A 203 20.08 -7.35 -8.28
CA PRO A 203 19.48 -6.76 -7.10
C PRO A 203 19.85 -7.46 -5.78
N ILE A 204 20.01 -8.80 -5.80
CA ILE A 204 20.42 -9.57 -4.61
C ILE A 204 21.77 -9.14 -4.03
N GLU A 205 22.68 -8.63 -4.87
CA GLU A 205 24.02 -8.18 -4.47
C GLU A 205 23.98 -6.81 -3.77
N LEU A 206 22.88 -6.08 -3.93
CA LEU A 206 22.70 -4.73 -3.39
C LEU A 206 21.84 -4.71 -2.12
N LEU A 207 21.26 -5.85 -1.72
CA LEU A 207 20.35 -5.95 -0.57
C LEU A 207 21.02 -5.64 0.79
N ASP A 208 22.35 -5.72 0.87
CA ASP A 208 23.10 -5.37 2.08
C ASP A 208 23.59 -3.91 2.08
N ASP A 209 23.47 -3.20 0.96
CA ASP A 209 23.84 -1.78 0.84
C ASP A 209 22.64 -0.88 1.14
N LEU A 210 22.62 -0.33 2.35
CA LEU A 210 21.57 0.58 2.85
C LEU A 210 21.32 1.78 1.93
N GLY A 211 22.37 2.29 1.26
CA GLY A 211 22.26 3.44 0.38
C GLY A 211 21.54 3.11 -0.94
N ARG A 212 21.50 1.84 -1.34
CA ARG A 212 20.92 1.37 -2.60
C ARG A 212 19.50 0.84 -2.46
N LEU A 213 19.03 0.57 -1.24
CA LEU A 213 17.68 0.03 -1.03
C LEU A 213 16.55 0.90 -1.57
N PRO A 214 16.56 2.25 -1.40
CA PRO A 214 15.51 3.09 -1.97
C PRO A 214 15.44 3.01 -3.50
N GLU A 215 16.60 2.87 -4.16
CA GLU A 215 16.69 2.71 -5.61
C GLU A 215 16.08 1.37 -6.06
N LEU A 216 16.39 0.26 -5.37
CA LEU A 216 15.80 -1.05 -5.67
C LEU A 216 14.27 -1.03 -5.58
N ILE A 217 13.74 -0.40 -4.52
CA ILE A 217 12.28 -0.24 -4.33
C ILE A 217 11.69 0.62 -5.44
N ALA A 218 12.36 1.72 -5.83
CA ALA A 218 11.90 2.59 -6.89
C ALA A 218 11.87 1.90 -8.27
N ILE A 219 12.89 1.10 -8.61
CA ILE A 219 12.94 0.33 -9.85
C ILE A 219 11.81 -0.71 -9.88
N ALA A 220 11.61 -1.45 -8.79
CA ALA A 220 10.52 -2.41 -8.67
C ALA A 220 9.14 -1.74 -8.82
N GLY A 221 8.95 -0.58 -8.17
CA GLY A 221 7.74 0.23 -8.30
C GLY A 221 7.53 0.80 -9.71
N GLY A 222 8.62 1.13 -10.41
CA GLY A 222 8.58 1.63 -11.80
C GLY A 222 8.02 0.61 -12.78
N MET A 223 8.30 -0.69 -12.59
CA MET A 223 7.77 -1.75 -13.44
C MET A 223 6.23 -1.81 -13.42
N ARG A 224 5.59 -1.44 -12.31
CA ARG A 224 4.12 -1.31 -12.22
C ARG A 224 3.58 -0.21 -13.13
N SER A 225 4.29 0.91 -13.25
CA SER A 225 3.83 2.06 -14.03
C SER A 225 3.99 1.84 -15.54
N THR A 226 5.03 1.11 -15.96
CA THR A 226 5.31 0.86 -17.39
C THR A 226 4.33 -0.13 -18.03
N TYR A 227 3.72 -1.03 -17.25
CA TYR A 227 2.72 -1.99 -17.76
C TYR A 227 1.27 -1.46 -17.72
N LEU A 228 1.03 -0.31 -17.09
CA LEU A 228 -0.28 0.34 -17.01
C LEU A 228 -0.42 1.56 -17.94
N ALA A 229 0.59 1.86 -18.76
CA ALA A 229 0.60 2.89 -19.80
C ALA A 229 0.39 2.26 -21.19
#